data_AF-A0A1S8RP30-F1
#
_entry.id   AF-A0A1S8RP30-F1
#
_cell.length_a   1.000
_cell.length_b   1.000
_cell.length_c   1.000
_cell.angle_alpha   90.00
_cell.angle_beta   90.00
_cell.angle_gamma   90.00
#
_symmetry.space_group_name_H-M   'P 1'
#
loop_
_entity.id
_entity.type
_entity.pdbx_description
1 polymer ?
#
loop_
_entity_poly.entity_id
_entity_poly.type
_entity_poly.pdbx_seq_one_letter_code
_entity_poly.pdbx_strand_id
1 'polypeptide(L)'
;MIIEILTIIIIGFIPNNISNIVVTVIISFVASIQVSSFRKLVDSPYATTMSTGNLRSASQTAYIAVTQKDINEAIKAIRYFIIIFSFIFGAFGGGILTLKFGENAIWYAAIVLVLALIILKIEE
;
A
#
# COMPACT_ATOMS: atom_id res chain seq x y z
N MET A 1 9.40 6.72 0.68
CA MET A 1 9.85 5.66 -0.24
C MET A 1 11.32 5.27 -0.12
N ILE A 2 12.33 6.12 -0.40
CA ILE A 2 13.75 5.68 -0.36
C ILE A 2 14.14 5.12 1.01
N ILE A 3 13.80 5.84 2.09
CA ILE A 3 14.06 5.40 3.47
C ILE A 3 13.35 4.06 3.77
N GLU A 4 12.12 3.89 3.28
CA GLU A 4 11.33 2.66 3.47
C GLU A 4 12.00 1.47 2.77
N ILE A 5 12.45 1.64 1.53
CA ILE A 5 13.16 0.63 0.75
C ILE A 5 14.44 0.19 1.48
N LEU A 6 15.28 1.17 1.86
CA LEU A 6 16.53 0.87 2.57
C LEU A 6 16.28 0.15 3.88
N THR A 7 15.26 0.58 4.63
CA THR A 7 14.92 -0.04 5.91
C THR A 7 14.44 -1.49 5.73
N ILE A 8 13.60 -1.76 4.74
CA ILE A 8 13.11 -3.12 4.46
C ILE A 8 14.24 -4.04 4.00
N ILE A 9 15.15 -3.55 3.16
CA ILE A 9 16.37 -4.28 2.74
C ILE A 9 17.22 -4.65 3.96
N ILE A 10 17.43 -3.71 4.88
CA ILE A 10 18.19 -3.96 6.11
C ILE A 10 17.51 -5.02 6.98
N ILE A 11 16.18 -4.94 7.14
CA ILE A 11 15.41 -5.93 7.91
C ILE A 11 15.57 -7.33 7.31
N GLY A 12 15.60 -7.46 5.98
CA GLY A 12 15.77 -8.76 5.33
C GLY A 12 17.11 -9.46 5.60
N PHE A 13 18.08 -8.77 6.20
CA PHE A 13 19.35 -9.34 6.67
C PHE A 13 19.40 -9.59 8.19
N ILE A 14 18.37 -9.21 8.94
CA ILE A 14 18.31 -9.43 10.38
C ILE A 14 18.22 -10.93 10.65
N PRO A 15 19.15 -11.52 11.42
CA PRO A 15 19.09 -12.94 11.76
C PRO A 15 17.94 -13.23 12.73
N ASN A 16 17.36 -14.42 12.61
CA ASN A 16 16.17 -14.86 13.37
C ASN A 16 16.41 -15.01 14.88
N ASN A 17 17.65 -14.79 15.37
CA ASN A 17 17.95 -14.75 16.80
C ASN A 17 17.55 -13.41 17.46
N ILE A 18 17.28 -12.38 16.65
CA ILE A 18 16.85 -11.08 17.14
C ILE A 18 15.35 -11.13 17.43
N SER A 19 14.94 -10.48 18.52
CA SER A 19 13.53 -10.43 18.90
C SER A 19 12.68 -9.79 17.82
N ASN A 20 11.58 -10.47 17.45
CA ASN A 20 10.57 -9.99 16.50
C ASN A 20 10.01 -8.60 16.87
N ILE A 21 10.13 -8.18 18.13
CA ILE A 21 9.68 -6.86 18.56
C ILE A 21 10.48 -5.74 17.90
N VAL A 22 11.79 -5.94 17.69
CA VAL A 22 12.66 -4.93 17.05
C VAL A 22 12.22 -4.74 15.60
N VAL A 23 12.03 -5.85 14.88
CA VAL A 23 11.55 -5.85 13.49
C VAL A 23 10.17 -5.20 13.38
N THR A 24 9.24 -5.58 14.28
CA THR A 24 7.87 -5.07 14.28
C THR A 24 7.81 -3.56 14.51
N VAL A 25 8.62 -3.03 15.44
CA VAL A 25 8.71 -1.59 15.71
C VAL A 25 9.22 -0.83 14.49
N ILE A 26 10.28 -1.32 13.85
CA ILE A 26 10.86 -0.68 12.66
C ILE A 26 9.84 -0.70 11.50
N ILE A 27 9.21 -1.85 11.22
CA ILE A 27 8.18 -1.96 10.17
C ILE A 27 7.00 -1.03 10.46
N SER A 28 6.54 -0.96 11.71
CA SER A 28 5.43 -0.07 12.10
C SER A 28 5.79 1.40 11.92
N PHE A 29 7.02 1.78 12.23
CA PHE A 29 7.52 3.14 12.01
C PHE A 29 7.55 3.49 10.51
N VAL A 30 8.12 2.61 9.68
CA VAL A 30 8.13 2.73 8.21
C VAL A 30 6.71 2.85 7.65
N ALA A 31 5.78 2.01 8.12
CA ALA A 31 4.37 2.08 7.74
C ALA A 31 3.73 3.43 8.13
N SER A 32 4.07 3.98 9.30
CA SER A 32 3.57 5.31 9.71
C SER A 32 4.05 6.44 8.79
N ILE A 33 5.30 6.36 8.29
CA ILE A 33 5.84 7.30 7.31
C ILE A 33 5.04 7.19 6.01
N GLN A 34 4.76 5.97 5.56
CA GLN A 34 3.97 5.73 4.35
C GLN A 34 2.56 6.32 4.46
N VAL A 35 1.86 6.07 5.58
CA VAL A 35 0.50 6.59 5.84
C VAL A 35 0.48 8.11 5.94
N SER A 36 1.50 8.71 6.54
CA SER A 36 1.56 10.17 6.71
C SER A 36 1.98 10.90 5.43
N SER A 37 2.79 10.28 4.58
CA SER A 37 3.30 10.88 3.34
C SER A 37 2.28 10.85 2.20
N PHE A 38 1.50 9.78 2.07
CA PHE A 38 0.59 9.57 0.94
C PHE A 38 -0.88 9.62 1.38
N ARG A 39 -1.44 10.83 1.47
CA ARG A 39 -2.81 11.07 1.99
C ARG A 39 -3.86 11.37 0.92
N LYS A 40 -3.42 11.61 -0.32
CA LYS A 40 -4.28 12.09 -1.40
C LYS A 40 -3.99 11.34 -2.70
N LEU A 41 -5.05 10.89 -3.34
CA LEU A 41 -5.06 10.27 -4.66
C LEU A 41 -5.62 11.30 -5.64
N VAL A 42 -4.74 11.92 -6.42
CA VAL A 42 -5.09 13.00 -7.36
C VAL A 42 -5.78 14.16 -6.62
N ASP A 43 -7.11 14.11 -6.52
CA ASP A 43 -7.98 15.11 -5.91
C ASP A 43 -8.69 14.59 -4.65
N SER A 44 -8.68 13.29 -4.37
CA SER A 44 -9.48 12.65 -3.32
C SER A 44 -8.64 12.11 -2.16
N PRO A 45 -9.05 12.28 -0.89
CA PRO A 45 -8.35 11.70 0.25
C PRO A 45 -8.44 10.16 0.21
N TYR A 46 -7.35 9.48 0.52
CA TYR A 46 -7.33 8.01 0.59
C TYR A 46 -6.36 7.53 1.68
N ALA A 47 -6.55 6.29 2.09
CA ALA A 47 -5.64 5.61 3.00
C ALA A 47 -4.80 4.56 2.24
N THR A 48 -3.50 4.53 2.49
CA THR A 48 -2.56 3.58 1.86
C THR A 48 -2.55 2.21 2.53
N THR A 49 -2.88 2.15 3.82
CA THR A 49 -2.79 0.92 4.64
C THR A 49 -4.14 0.34 5.06
N MET A 50 -5.24 1.05 4.82
CA MET A 50 -6.58 0.62 5.25
C MET A 50 -7.56 0.60 4.06
N SER A 51 -8.23 -0.53 3.85
CA SER A 51 -9.22 -0.69 2.78
C SER A 51 -10.62 -0.21 3.16
N THR A 52 -11.03 -0.36 4.43
CA THR A 52 -12.40 -0.05 4.89
C THR A 52 -12.80 1.39 4.66
N GLY A 53 -11.91 2.34 4.98
CA GLY A 53 -12.15 3.77 4.73
C GLY A 53 -12.31 4.07 3.24
N ASN A 54 -11.45 3.47 2.41
CA ASN A 54 -11.53 3.59 0.95
C ASN A 54 -12.80 2.96 0.39
N LEU A 55 -13.27 1.83 0.94
CA LEU A 55 -14.51 1.17 0.51
C LEU A 55 -15.75 2.01 0.83
N ARG A 56 -15.76 2.69 1.98
CA ARG A 56 -16.81 3.68 2.29
C ARG A 56 -16.83 4.78 1.23
N SER A 57 -15.69 5.38 0.92
CA SER A 57 -15.60 6.42 -0.11
C SER A 57 -15.97 5.89 -1.50
N ALA A 58 -15.53 4.68 -1.86
CA ALA A 58 -15.90 4.02 -3.12
C ALA A 58 -17.43 3.86 -3.23
N SER A 59 -18.07 3.39 -2.16
CA SER A 59 -19.52 3.18 -2.12
C SER A 59 -20.28 4.51 -2.25
N GLN A 60 -19.80 5.57 -1.57
CA GLN A 60 -20.42 6.89 -1.63
C GLN A 60 -20.31 7.51 -3.04
N THR A 61 -19.11 7.51 -3.61
CA THR A 61 -18.85 8.05 -4.96
C THR A 61 -19.59 7.24 -6.03
N ALA A 62 -19.64 5.91 -5.92
CA ALA A 62 -20.40 5.05 -6.82
C ALA A 62 -21.92 5.30 -6.72
N TYR A 63 -22.44 5.49 -5.51
CA TYR A 63 -23.85 5.81 -5.30
C TYR A 63 -24.23 7.13 -5.98
N ILE A 64 -23.43 8.18 -5.79
CA ILE A 64 -23.66 9.49 -6.43
C ILE A 64 -23.54 9.37 -7.95
N ALA A 65 -22.53 8.66 -8.46
CA ALA A 65 -22.34 8.43 -9.88
C ALA A 65 -23.57 7.80 -10.56
N VAL A 66 -24.20 6.81 -9.91
CA VAL A 66 -25.38 6.13 -10.46
C VAL A 66 -26.63 6.98 -10.30
N THR A 67 -26.87 7.56 -9.12
CA THR A 67 -28.11 8.29 -8.83
C THR A 67 -28.19 9.65 -9.51
N GLN A 68 -27.07 10.36 -9.59
CA GLN A 68 -26.98 11.70 -10.19
C GLN A 68 -26.44 11.66 -11.63
N LYS A 69 -26.05 10.48 -12.14
CA LYS A 69 -25.41 10.30 -13.47
C LYS A 69 -24.15 11.15 -13.63
N ASP A 70 -23.40 11.35 -12.54
CA ASP A 70 -22.17 12.15 -12.53
C ASP A 70 -20.95 11.29 -12.94
N ILE A 71 -20.38 11.62 -14.09
CA ILE A 71 -19.21 10.93 -14.66
C ILE A 71 -17.95 11.15 -13.82
N ASN A 72 -17.80 12.31 -13.17
CA ASN A 72 -16.63 12.60 -12.35
C ASN A 72 -16.61 11.72 -11.10
N GLU A 73 -17.77 11.52 -10.48
CA GLU A 73 -17.92 10.61 -9.34
C GLU A 73 -17.75 9.14 -9.76
N ALA A 74 -18.14 8.77 -10.99
CA ALA A 74 -17.84 7.44 -11.53
C ALA A 74 -16.34 7.19 -11.65
N ILE A 75 -15.58 8.19 -12.14
CA ILE A 75 -14.11 8.11 -12.23
C ILE A 75 -13.49 7.98 -10.83
N LYS A 76 -13.95 8.75 -9.84
CA LYS A 76 -13.48 8.62 -8.45
C LYS A 76 -13.77 7.24 -7.86
N ALA A 77 -14.97 6.70 -8.09
CA ALA A 77 -15.34 5.37 -7.65
C ALA A 77 -14.39 4.30 -8.22
N ILE A 78 -14.13 4.35 -9.54
CA ILE A 78 -13.19 3.44 -10.20
C ILE A 78 -11.80 3.53 -9.59
N ARG A 79 -11.29 4.75 -9.34
CA ARG A 79 -9.99 4.96 -8.70
C ARG A 79 -9.92 4.32 -7.30
N TYR A 80 -10.96 4.48 -6.47
CA TYR A 80 -11.01 3.81 -5.17
C TYR A 80 -11.08 2.29 -5.29
N PHE A 81 -11.85 1.75 -6.24
CA PHE A 81 -11.90 0.31 -6.47
C PHE A 81 -10.54 -0.25 -6.90
N ILE A 82 -9.81 0.45 -7.78
CA ILE A 82 -8.44 0.05 -8.15
C ILE A 82 -7.55 -0.06 -6.91
N ILE A 83 -7.60 0.91 -5.98
CA ILE A 83 -6.84 0.84 -4.73
C ILE A 83 -7.26 -0.37 -3.88
N ILE A 84 -8.57 -0.61 -3.73
CA ILE A 84 -9.09 -1.72 -2.93
C ILE A 84 -8.64 -3.07 -3.51
N PHE A 85 -8.76 -3.25 -4.82
CA PHE A 85 -8.30 -4.47 -5.48
C PHE A 85 -6.78 -4.62 -5.37
N SER A 86 -6.01 -3.55 -5.54
CA SER A 86 -4.55 -3.57 -5.36
C SER A 86 -4.17 -4.01 -3.94
N PHE A 87 -4.91 -3.54 -2.93
CA PHE A 87 -4.71 -3.97 -1.54
C PHE A 87 -5.02 -5.47 -1.36
N ILE A 88 -6.12 -5.97 -1.92
CA ILE A 88 -6.49 -7.40 -1.85
C ILE A 88 -5.43 -8.27 -2.53
N PHE A 89 -5.01 -7.90 -3.74
CA PHE A 89 -3.95 -8.62 -4.46
C PHE A 89 -2.62 -8.57 -3.72
N GLY A 90 -2.26 -7.42 -3.15
CA GLY A 90 -1.06 -7.27 -2.33
C GLY A 90 -1.09 -8.14 -1.07
N ALA A 91 -2.21 -8.17 -0.35
CA ALA A 91 -2.38 -8.98 0.86
C ALA A 91 -2.33 -10.49 0.54
N PHE A 92 -3.04 -10.92 -0.51
CA PHE A 92 -3.05 -12.31 -0.94
C PHE A 92 -1.68 -12.76 -1.46
N GLY A 93 -1.07 -11.96 -2.34
CA GLY A 93 0.26 -12.22 -2.89
C GLY A 93 1.33 -12.23 -1.79
N GLY A 94 1.29 -11.26 -0.88
CA GLY A 94 2.16 -11.22 0.29
C GLY A 94 2.00 -12.44 1.19
N GLY A 95 0.77 -12.87 1.44
CA GLY A 95 0.48 -14.10 2.20
C GLY A 95 1.08 -15.35 1.55
N ILE A 96 0.90 -15.53 0.24
CA ILE A 96 1.50 -16.64 -0.52
C ILE A 96 3.02 -16.61 -0.46
N LEU A 97 3.63 -15.43 -0.65
CA LEU A 97 5.08 -15.27 -0.60
C LEU A 97 5.61 -15.61 0.79
N THR A 98 4.95 -15.17 1.86
CA THR A 98 5.33 -15.50 3.24
C THR A 98 5.19 -16.99 3.52
N LEU A 99 4.13 -17.66 3.04
CA LEU A 99 3.99 -19.11 3.19
C LEU A 99 5.10 -19.89 2.47
N LYS A 100 5.58 -19.40 1.33
CA LYS A 100 6.59 -20.08 0.50
C LYS A 100 8.03 -19.77 0.92
N PHE A 101 8.32 -18.53 1.32
CA PHE A 101 9.68 -18.03 1.55
C PHE A 101 9.95 -17.61 3.01
N GLY A 102 8.95 -17.67 3.88
CA GLY A 102 9.07 -17.26 5.28
C GLY A 102 9.47 -15.80 5.42
N GLU A 103 10.41 -15.52 6.31
CA GLU A 103 10.92 -14.18 6.62
C GLU A 103 11.59 -13.50 5.40
N ASN A 104 12.15 -14.30 4.48
CA ASN A 104 12.74 -13.79 3.23
C ASN A 104 11.71 -13.18 2.27
N ALA A 105 10.41 -13.38 2.50
CA ALA A 105 9.35 -12.76 1.71
C ALA A 105 9.42 -11.22 1.73
N ILE A 106 10.06 -10.64 2.76
CA ILE A 106 10.20 -9.19 2.91
C ILE A 106 10.96 -8.52 1.75
N TRP A 107 11.88 -9.26 1.10
CA TRP A 107 12.62 -8.78 -0.07
C TRP A 107 11.72 -8.47 -1.27
N TYR A 108 10.62 -9.21 -1.42
CA TYR A 108 9.66 -8.94 -2.49
C TYR A 108 8.92 -7.62 -2.27
N ALA A 109 8.66 -7.23 -1.02
CA ALA A 109 8.10 -5.91 -0.72
C ALA A 109 9.07 -4.79 -1.12
N ALA A 110 10.39 -4.96 -0.90
CA ALA A 110 11.38 -4.00 -1.37
C ALA A 110 11.39 -3.87 -2.91
N ILE A 111 11.28 -4.98 -3.65
CA ILE A 111 11.20 -4.96 -5.12
C ILE A 111 9.98 -4.14 -5.58
N VAL A 112 8.81 -4.36 -4.99
CA VAL A 112 7.59 -3.61 -5.34
C VAL A 112 7.77 -2.12 -5.07
N LEU A 113 8.38 -1.74 -3.94
CA LEU A 113 8.67 -0.34 -3.64
C LEU A 113 9.70 0.29 -4.59
N VAL A 114 10.72 -0.46 -5.02
CA VAL A 114 11.68 0.02 -6.03
C VAL A 114 10.98 0.28 -7.36
N LEU A 115 10.11 -0.63 -7.80
CA LEU A 115 9.32 -0.43 -9.02
C LEU A 115 8.42 0.81 -8.91
N ALA A 116 7.74 0.99 -7.78
CA ALA A 116 6.93 2.17 -7.52
C ALA A 116 7.77 3.47 -7.52
N LEU A 117 9.02 3.43 -7.02
CA LEU A 117 9.91 4.59 -7.03
C LEU A 117 10.34 4.96 -8.45
N ILE A 118 10.59 3.94 -9.30
CA ILE A 118 10.92 4.15 -10.71
C ILE A 118 9.75 4.81 -11.43
N ILE A 119 8.52 4.31 -11.23
CA ILE A 119 7.31 4.89 -11.82
C ILE A 119 7.15 6.35 -11.38
N LEU A 120 7.27 6.63 -10.08
CA LEU A 120 7.13 7.98 -9.54
C LEU A 120 8.14 8.95 -10.15
N LYS A 121 9.39 8.52 -10.34
CA LYS A 121 10.45 9.34 -10.94
C LYS A 121 10.31 9.57 -12.44
N ILE A 122 9.58 8.72 -13.15
CA ILE A 122 9.32 8.92 -14.59
C ILE A 122 8.23 9.99 -14.80
N GLU A 123 7.34 10.15 -13.82
CA GLU A 123 6.22 11.08 -13.87
C GLU A 123 6.56 12.49 -13.34
N GLU A 124 7.68 12.64 -12.61
CA GLU A 124 8.32 13.93 -12.26
C GLU A 124 9.21 14.46 -13.40
#